data_AF-W1Y459-F1
#
_entry.id   AF-W1Y459-F1
#
_cell.length_a   1.000
_cell.length_b   1.000
_cell.length_c   1.000
_cell.angle_alpha   90.00
_cell.angle_beta   90.00
_cell.angle_gamma   90.00
#
_symmetry.space_group_name_H-M   'P 1'
#
loop_
_entity.id
_entity.type
_entity.pdbx_description
1 polymer ?
#
loop_
_entity_poly.entity_id
_entity_poly.type
_entity_poly.pdbx_seq_one_letter_code
_entity_poly.pdbx_strand_id
1 'polypeptide(L)'
;VEVVPGAMNVIPGAVKLGVDIRSISKVARDSVVTLIKEFIDVTAEKRGLSYTIEPVAQDHPVVMNPAMIREIEEAVKSVGVDYMTMPSGAGHDAMHWADDVPTGMIFIPCR
;
A
#
# COMPACT_ATOMS: atom_id res chain seq x y z
N VAL A 1 13.15 10.45 -0.32
CA VAL A 1 12.96 11.90 -0.54
C VAL A 1 14.22 12.42 -1.17
N GLU A 2 14.10 13.24 -2.21
CA GLU A 2 15.22 13.86 -2.90
C GLU A 2 15.06 15.37 -2.80
N VAL A 3 16.10 16.08 -2.37
CA VAL A 3 16.08 17.52 -2.10
C VAL A 3 17.18 18.18 -2.94
N VAL A 4 16.83 19.21 -3.71
CA VAL A 4 17.75 19.86 -4.65
C VAL A 4 17.95 21.33 -4.27
N PRO A 5 19.19 21.83 -4.14
CA PRO A 5 20.46 21.14 -4.42
C PRO A 5 20.98 20.24 -3.29
N GLY A 6 20.30 20.19 -2.14
CA GLY A 6 20.69 19.32 -1.02
C GLY A 6 21.91 19.79 -0.23
N ALA A 7 22.28 21.07 -0.33
CA ALA A 7 23.39 21.67 0.41
C ALA A 7 22.92 22.27 1.74
N MET A 8 23.73 22.11 2.80
CA MET A 8 23.38 22.47 4.18
C MET A 8 23.01 23.96 4.37
N ASN A 9 23.62 24.84 3.60
CA ASN A 9 23.48 26.29 3.72
C ASN A 9 22.76 26.93 2.52
N VAL A 10 22.09 26.13 1.68
CA VAL A 10 21.34 26.62 0.51
C VAL A 10 19.88 26.24 0.67
N ILE A 11 18.99 27.23 0.51
CA ILE A 11 17.54 26.99 0.52
C ILE A 11 17.19 26.05 -0.66
N PRO A 12 16.50 24.92 -0.42
CA PRO A 12 16.10 24.04 -1.51
C PRO A 12 15.19 24.72 -2.52
N GLY A 13 15.50 24.55 -3.81
CA GLY A 13 14.67 25.03 -4.92
C GLY A 13 13.62 24.01 -5.36
N ALA A 14 13.83 22.72 -5.07
CA ALA A 14 12.90 21.65 -5.40
C ALA A 14 13.03 20.44 -4.46
N VAL A 15 11.94 19.69 -4.30
CA VAL A 15 11.89 18.42 -3.57
C VAL A 15 11.07 17.41 -4.36
N LYS A 16 11.59 16.19 -4.53
CA LYS A 16 10.84 15.04 -5.06
C LYS A 16 10.59 14.05 -3.93
N LEU A 17 9.31 13.71 -3.72
CA LEU A 17 8.87 12.82 -2.66
C LEU A 17 8.08 11.66 -3.29
N GLY A 18 8.43 10.42 -2.93
CA GLY A 18 7.59 9.25 -3.18
C GLY A 18 6.63 9.05 -2.01
N VAL A 19 5.37 8.74 -2.31
CA VAL A 19 4.33 8.43 -1.32
C VAL A 19 3.66 7.12 -1.74
N ASP A 20 3.66 6.15 -0.83
CA ASP A 20 2.99 4.86 -1.00
C ASP A 20 1.79 4.80 -0.04
N ILE A 21 0.60 4.54 -0.59
CA ILE A 21 -0.67 4.53 0.16
C ILE A 21 -1.33 3.17 -0.07
N ARG A 22 -1.43 2.39 1.02
CA ARG A 22 -1.97 1.03 1.02
C ARG A 22 -3.17 0.93 1.95
N SER A 23 -4.17 0.16 1.53
CA SER A 23 -5.35 -0.16 2.33
C SER A 23 -6.03 -1.37 1.71
N ILE A 24 -6.65 -2.23 2.52
CA ILE A 24 -7.54 -3.29 2.03
C ILE A 24 -8.88 -2.72 1.52
N SER A 25 -9.21 -1.48 1.88
CA SER A 25 -10.40 -0.76 1.43
C SER A 25 -10.01 0.28 0.39
N LYS A 26 -10.47 0.09 -0.85
CA LYS A 26 -10.31 1.05 -1.95
C LYS A 26 -10.86 2.43 -1.58
N VAL A 27 -12.04 2.47 -0.95
CA VAL A 27 -12.69 3.74 -0.55
C VAL A 27 -11.83 4.51 0.45
N ALA A 28 -11.28 3.82 1.45
CA ALA A 28 -10.40 4.45 2.43
C ALA A 28 -9.06 4.89 1.82
N ARG A 29 -8.51 4.12 0.87
CA ARG A 29 -7.31 4.54 0.13
C ARG A 29 -7.56 5.83 -0.65
N ASP A 30 -8.65 5.84 -1.42
CA ASP A 30 -8.96 6.95 -2.30
C ASP A 30 -9.29 8.22 -1.51
N SER A 31 -9.93 8.11 -0.33
CA SER A 31 -10.15 9.25 0.55
C SER A 31 -8.84 9.84 1.07
N VAL A 32 -7.85 9.00 1.44
CA VAL A 32 -6.52 9.47 1.84
C VAL A 32 -5.80 10.18 0.68
N VAL A 33 -5.90 9.66 -0.55
CA VAL A 33 -5.34 10.31 -1.73
C VAL A 33 -5.94 11.71 -1.92
N THR A 34 -7.26 11.84 -1.80
CA THR A 34 -7.94 13.14 -1.91
C THR A 34 -7.49 14.11 -0.84
N LEU A 35 -7.46 13.68 0.43
CA LEU A 35 -7.03 14.53 1.55
C LEU A 35 -5.57 15.01 1.40
N ILE A 36 -4.69 14.15 0.88
CA ILE A 36 -3.30 14.53 0.61
C ILE A 36 -3.24 15.60 -0.49
N LYS A 37 -4.00 15.45 -1.57
CA LYS A 37 -4.05 16.44 -2.66
C LYS A 37 -4.56 17.79 -2.16
N GLU A 38 -5.67 17.81 -1.44
CA GLU A 38 -6.24 19.03 -0.86
C GLU A 38 -5.24 19.71 0.09
N PHE A 39 -4.53 18.94 0.91
CA PHE A 39 -3.50 19.48 1.81
C PHE A 39 -2.33 20.10 1.03
N ILE A 40 -1.89 19.47 -0.06
CA ILE A 40 -0.83 19.99 -0.92
C ILE A 40 -1.30 21.28 -1.60
N ASP A 41 -2.52 21.32 -2.13
CA ASP A 41 -3.09 22.52 -2.77
C ASP A 41 -3.06 23.73 -1.82
N VAL A 42 -3.63 23.57 -0.63
CA VAL A 42 -3.67 24.64 0.38
C VAL A 42 -2.26 25.08 0.80
N THR A 43 -1.34 24.12 0.95
CA THR A 43 0.03 24.42 1.37
C THR A 43 0.83 25.13 0.26
N ALA A 44 0.64 24.70 -0.99
CA ALA A 44 1.31 25.27 -2.15
C ALA A 44 0.83 26.70 -2.42
N GLU A 45 -0.48 26.94 -2.38
CA GLU A 45 -1.06 28.28 -2.52
C GLU A 45 -0.54 29.22 -1.42
N LYS A 46 -0.63 28.80 -0.16
CA LYS A 46 -0.16 29.60 0.98
C LYS A 46 1.32 29.98 0.91
N ARG A 47 2.14 29.15 0.25
CA ARG A 47 3.59 29.34 0.15
C ARG A 47 4.06 29.84 -1.21
N GLY A 48 3.17 30.04 -2.17
CA GLY A 48 3.51 30.41 -3.55
C GLY A 48 4.36 29.35 -4.26
N LEU A 49 4.13 28.07 -3.98
CA LEU A 49 4.85 26.95 -4.58
C LEU A 49 4.06 26.36 -5.75
N SER A 50 4.76 25.81 -6.74
CA SER A 50 4.19 24.92 -7.75
C SER A 50 4.52 23.47 -7.42
N TYR A 51 3.66 22.56 -7.87
CA TYR A 51 3.89 21.13 -7.69
C TYR A 51 3.26 20.32 -8.83
N THR A 52 3.71 19.08 -8.99
CA THR A 52 3.12 18.07 -9.87
C THR A 52 3.00 16.76 -9.12
N ILE A 53 1.95 15.99 -9.38
CA ILE A 53 1.77 14.63 -8.85
C ILE A 53 1.77 13.67 -10.03
N GLU A 54 2.62 12.65 -9.95
CA GLU A 54 2.74 11.58 -10.94
C GLU A 54 2.33 10.24 -10.29
N PRO A 55 1.18 9.64 -10.67
CA PRO A 55 0.82 8.30 -10.24
C PRO A 55 1.77 7.27 -10.84
N VAL A 56 2.57 6.60 -10.00
CA VAL A 56 3.52 5.57 -10.43
C VAL A 56 2.87 4.19 -10.56
N ALA A 57 1.98 3.84 -9.62
CA ALA A 57 1.26 2.57 -9.60
C ALA A 57 -0.11 2.75 -8.94
N GLN A 58 -1.09 1.94 -9.37
CA GLN A 58 -2.45 1.98 -8.83
C GLN A 58 -3.06 0.59 -8.81
N ASP A 59 -2.56 -0.24 -7.88
CA ASP A 59 -3.10 -1.56 -7.64
C ASP A 59 -4.38 -1.50 -6.81
N HIS A 60 -5.26 -2.47 -7.02
CA HIS A 60 -6.48 -2.64 -6.25
C HIS A 60 -6.28 -3.70 -5.16
N PRO A 61 -6.96 -3.60 -4.01
CA PRO A 61 -6.94 -4.67 -3.01
C PRO A 61 -7.45 -5.98 -3.61
N VAL A 62 -6.68 -7.04 -3.47
CA VAL A 62 -7.03 -8.38 -3.97
C VAL A 62 -7.54 -9.24 -2.82
N VAL A 63 -8.70 -9.86 -3.01
CA VAL A 63 -9.31 -10.76 -2.04
C VAL A 63 -8.98 -12.20 -2.41
N MET A 64 -8.31 -12.92 -1.51
CA MET A 64 -8.02 -14.34 -1.69
C MET A 64 -9.29 -15.18 -1.61
N ASN A 65 -9.30 -16.33 -2.26
CA ASN A 65 -10.48 -17.17 -2.37
C ASN A 65 -10.94 -17.67 -0.99
N PRO A 66 -12.19 -17.41 -0.56
CA PRO A 66 -12.68 -17.80 0.77
C PRO A 66 -12.64 -19.31 1.04
N ALA A 67 -12.77 -20.15 0.01
CA ALA A 67 -12.65 -21.60 0.17
C ALA A 67 -11.21 -21.99 0.49
N MET A 68 -10.22 -21.42 -0.20
CA MET A 68 -8.81 -21.67 0.08
C MET A 68 -8.42 -21.22 1.48
N ILE A 69 -8.92 -20.07 1.94
CA ILE A 69 -8.68 -19.59 3.31
C ILE A 69 -9.22 -20.60 4.33
N ARG A 70 -10.45 -21.12 4.12
CA ARG A 70 -11.05 -22.13 5.02
C ARG A 70 -10.27 -23.44 5.02
N GLU A 71 -9.87 -23.94 3.86
CA GLU A 71 -9.09 -25.19 3.76
C GLU A 71 -7.74 -25.07 4.48
N ILE A 72 -7.05 -23.93 4.32
CA ILE A 72 -5.82 -23.64 5.06
C ILE A 72 -6.10 -23.60 6.57
N GLU A 73 -7.17 -22.94 6.99
CA GLU A 73 -7.54 -22.83 8.41
C GLU A 73 -7.85 -24.20 9.03
N GLU A 74 -8.59 -25.07 8.33
CA GLU A 74 -8.86 -26.44 8.76
C GLU A 74 -7.57 -27.27 8.88
N ALA A 75 -6.67 -27.14 7.90
CA ALA A 75 -5.38 -27.83 7.94
C ALA A 75 -4.55 -27.39 9.15
N VAL A 76 -4.46 -26.08 9.43
CA VAL A 76 -3.73 -25.54 10.57
C VAL A 76 -4.33 -26.00 11.90
N LYS A 77 -5.67 -26.00 12.02
CA LYS A 77 -6.37 -26.54 13.21
C LYS A 77 -6.06 -28.01 13.46
N SER A 78 -5.92 -28.82 12.41
CA SER A 78 -5.61 -30.25 12.53
C SER A 78 -4.22 -30.53 13.11
N VAL A 79 -3.28 -29.60 12.92
CA VAL A 79 -1.91 -29.69 13.43
C VAL A 79 -1.81 -29.15 14.87
N GLY A 80 -2.78 -28.35 15.32
CA GLY A 80 -2.83 -27.85 16.69
C GLY A 80 -1.83 -26.73 17.00
N VAL A 81 -1.51 -25.90 16.00
CA VAL A 81 -0.64 -24.71 16.18
C VAL A 81 -1.46 -23.43 16.26
N ASP A 82 -0.93 -22.44 16.99
CA ASP A 82 -1.52 -21.11 17.04
C ASP A 82 -1.46 -20.42 15.67
N TYR A 83 -2.52 -19.71 15.32
CA TYR A 83 -2.61 -18.99 14.05
C TYR A 83 -3.51 -17.77 14.16
N MET A 84 -3.43 -16.91 13.15
CA MET A 84 -4.36 -15.81 12.94
C MET A 84 -4.59 -15.58 11.46
N THR A 85 -5.79 -15.12 11.10
CA THR A 85 -6.08 -14.63 9.75
C THR A 85 -5.65 -13.18 9.64
N MET A 86 -4.94 -12.83 8.58
CA MET A 86 -4.44 -11.47 8.36
C MET A 86 -4.41 -11.09 6.88
N PRO A 87 -4.55 -9.81 6.53
CA PRO A 87 -4.25 -9.33 5.18
C PRO A 87 -2.74 -9.33 4.94
N SER A 88 -2.32 -9.49 3.67
CA SER A 88 -0.95 -9.21 3.28
C SER A 88 -0.73 -7.69 3.17
N GLY A 89 0.36 -7.21 3.78
CA GLY A 89 0.81 -5.82 3.65
C GLY A 89 1.69 -5.56 2.42
N ALA A 90 2.10 -6.60 1.70
CA ALA A 90 3.00 -6.53 0.55
C ALA A 90 2.41 -7.19 -0.70
N GLY A 91 2.93 -6.80 -1.86
CA GLY A 91 2.65 -7.45 -3.13
C GLY A 91 3.27 -8.84 -3.20
N HIS A 92 2.52 -9.82 -3.68
CA HIS A 92 2.99 -11.20 -3.93
C HIS A 92 2.47 -11.69 -5.27
N ASP A 93 3.19 -12.63 -5.89
CA ASP A 93 2.78 -13.23 -7.17
C ASP A 93 1.35 -13.80 -7.12
N ALA A 94 0.95 -14.35 -5.97
CA ALA A 94 -0.39 -14.84 -5.70
C ALA A 94 -1.51 -13.82 -6.01
N MET A 95 -1.23 -12.52 -5.88
CA MET A 95 -2.20 -11.47 -6.21
C MET A 95 -2.57 -11.44 -7.69
N HIS A 96 -1.66 -11.84 -8.58
CA HIS A 96 -1.92 -11.89 -10.02
C HIS A 96 -2.74 -13.11 -10.44
N TRP A 97 -2.71 -14.18 -9.64
CA TRP A 97 -3.44 -15.43 -9.91
C TRP A 97 -4.86 -15.43 -9.33
N ALA A 98 -5.11 -14.57 -8.32
CA ALA A 98 -6.34 -14.60 -7.55
C ALA A 98 -7.62 -14.35 -8.38
N ASP A 99 -7.50 -13.66 -9.51
CA ASP A 99 -8.62 -13.41 -10.43
C ASP A 99 -8.95 -14.61 -11.32
N ASP A 100 -7.97 -15.49 -11.59
CA ASP A 100 -8.09 -16.59 -12.55
C ASP A 100 -8.26 -17.96 -11.89
N VAL A 101 -7.67 -18.16 -10.70
CA VAL A 101 -7.68 -19.45 -10.00
C VAL A 101 -7.90 -19.30 -8.50
N PRO A 102 -8.57 -20.27 -7.83
CA PRO A 102 -8.69 -20.28 -6.37
C PRO A 102 -7.32 -20.20 -5.70
N THR A 103 -7.04 -19.06 -5.07
CA THR A 103 -5.73 -18.74 -4.51
C THR A 103 -5.86 -18.42 -3.02
N GLY A 104 -4.91 -18.92 -2.22
CA GLY A 104 -4.75 -18.62 -0.80
C GLY A 104 -3.26 -18.54 -0.46
N MET A 105 -2.93 -17.95 0.69
CA MET A 105 -1.55 -17.77 1.13
C MET A 105 -1.39 -18.21 2.59
N ILE A 106 -0.24 -18.82 2.90
CA ILE A 106 0.18 -19.14 4.27
C ILE A 106 1.39 -18.28 4.59
N PHE A 107 1.32 -17.56 5.71
CA PHE A 107 2.44 -16.79 6.24
C PHE A 107 3.07 -17.48 7.43
N ILE A 108 4.40 -17.33 7.52
CA ILE A 108 5.18 -17.68 8.70
C ILE A 108 5.88 -16.41 9.22
N PRO A 109 6.17 -16.31 10.52
CA PRO A 109 6.93 -15.19 11.08
C PRO A 109 8.33 -15.10 10.46
N CYS A 110 8.81 -13.87 10.25
CA CYS A 110 10.21 -13.59 9.89
C CYS A 110 10.99 -13.07 11.10
N ARG A 111 12.34 -13.14 11.02
CA ARG A 111 13.27 -12.60 12.02
C ARG A 111 13.90 -11.31 11.52
#